data_AF-A0A2G9XJF4-F1
#
_entry.id   AF-A0A2G9XJF4-F1
#
_cell.length_a   1.000
_cell.length_b   1.000
_cell.length_c   1.000
_cell.angle_alpha   90.00
_cell.angle_beta   90.00
_cell.angle_gamma   90.00
#
_symmetry.space_group_name_H-M   'P 1'
#
loop_
_entity.id
_entity.type
_entity.pdbx_description
1 polymer ?
#
loop_
_entity_poly.entity_id
_entity_poly.type
_entity_poly.pdbx_seq_one_letter_code
_entity_poly.pdbx_strand_id
1 'polypeptide(L)' 'MTAFTPNHHFRREYERLFKKDPLGANVFLLLAELADEKGQVQTSEKELADLIAARFDDPRAYQLPGGRP' A
#
# COMPACT_ATOMS: atom_id res chain seq x y z
N MET A 1 -6.16 -15.27 -5.37
CA MET A 1 -5.36 -14.35 -4.55
C MET A 1 -6.19 -13.97 -3.35
N THR A 2 -5.82 -14.39 -2.15
CA THR A 2 -6.48 -13.92 -0.92
C THR A 2 -6.17 -12.45 -0.76
N ALA A 3 -7.20 -11.61 -0.71
CA ALA A 3 -7.04 -10.17 -0.54
C ALA A 3 -6.35 -9.89 0.80
N PHE A 4 -5.26 -9.10 0.78
CA PHE A 4 -4.60 -8.61 1.97
C PHE A 4 -5.64 -7.93 2.89
N THR A 5 -5.72 -8.36 4.14
CA THR A 5 -6.62 -7.79 5.12
C THR A 5 -5.80 -7.02 6.17
N PRO A 6 -5.78 -5.68 6.13
CA PRO A 6 -4.96 -4.89 7.02
C PRO A 6 -5.46 -4.96 8.47
N ASN A 7 -4.57 -5.36 9.38
CA ASN A 7 -4.84 -5.35 10.82
C ASN A 7 -4.76 -3.93 11.41
N HIS A 8 -5.19 -3.77 12.67
CA HIS A 8 -5.21 -2.47 13.35
C HIS A 8 -3.84 -1.78 13.39
N HIS A 9 -2.76 -2.56 13.56
CA HIS A 9 -1.41 -2.01 13.58
C HIS A 9 -1.02 -1.44 12.22
N PHE A 10 -1.25 -2.20 11.14
CA PHE A 10 -0.99 -1.77 9.78
C PHE A 10 -1.75 -0.50 9.42
N ARG A 11 -3.06 -0.46 9.73
CA ARG A 11 -3.91 0.72 9.49
C ARG A 11 -3.31 1.97 10.12
N ARG A 12 -2.89 1.89 11.38
CA ARG A 12 -2.30 3.02 12.11
C ARG A 12 -0.99 3.50 11.50
N GLU A 13 -0.11 2.59 11.10
CA GLU A 13 1.17 2.98 10.48
C GLU A 13 0.95 3.57 9.08
N TYR A 14 0.02 3.00 8.29
CA TYR A 14 -0.38 3.57 7.01
C TYR A 14 -0.94 4.98 7.18
N GLU A 15 -1.89 5.22 8.10
CA GLU A 15 -2.45 6.56 8.36
C GLU A 15 -1.37 7.58 8.75
N ARG A 16 -0.42 7.17 9.60
CA ARG A 16 0.70 8.04 10.01
C ARG A 16 1.61 8.38 8.85
N LEU A 17 1.90 7.41 7.99
CA LEU A 17 2.74 7.60 6.81
C LEU A 17 2.02 8.46 5.78
N PHE A 18 0.74 8.20 5.53
CA PHE A 18 -0.08 8.91 4.56
C PHE A 18 -0.16 10.41 4.83
N LYS A 19 -0.27 10.81 6.10
CA LYS A 19 -0.26 12.24 6.51
C LYS A 19 1.05 12.95 6.22
N LYS A 20 2.16 12.23 6.10
CA LYS A 20 3.50 12.78 5.83
C LYS A 20 3.86 12.67 4.35
N ASP A 21 3.61 11.50 3.77
CA ASP A 21 3.93 11.12 2.41
C ASP A 21 2.87 10.14 1.89
N PRO A 22 1.83 10.65 1.20
CA PRO A 22 0.78 9.82 0.61
C PRO A 22 1.32 8.80 -0.40
N LEU A 23 2.34 9.15 -1.18
CA LEU A 23 2.94 8.25 -2.16
C LEU A 23 3.67 7.10 -1.46
N GLY A 24 4.48 7.42 -0.45
CA GLY A 24 5.15 6.42 0.37
C GLY A 24 4.17 5.47 1.07
N ALA A 25 3.02 5.98 1.53
CA ALA A 25 1.97 5.14 2.11
C ALA A 25 1.35 4.19 1.08
N ASN A 26 1.10 4.66 -0.15
CA ASN A 26 0.56 3.82 -1.22
C ASN A 26 1.55 2.75 -1.67
N VAL A 27 2.85 3.08 -1.74
CA VAL A 27 3.92 2.08 -1.96
C VAL A 27 3.91 1.04 -0.85
N PHE A 28 3.83 1.47 0.41
CA PHE A 28 3.76 0.55 1.56
C PHE A 28 2.55 -0.39 1.49
N LEU A 29 1.38 0.13 1.10
CA LEU A 29 0.19 -0.69 0.88
C LEU A 29 0.38 -1.71 -0.25
N LEU A 30 0.90 -1.27 -1.40
CA LEU A 30 1.13 -2.18 -2.53
C LEU A 30 2.12 -3.28 -2.18
N LEU A 31 3.21 -2.95 -1.48
CA LEU A 31 4.19 -3.94 -1.04
C LEU A 31 3.56 -4.98 -0.10
N ALA A 32 2.67 -4.57 0.80
CA ALA A 32 1.96 -5.48 1.69
C ALA A 32 1.00 -6.43 0.95
N GLU A 33 0.48 -6.01 -0.21
CA GLU A 33 -0.42 -6.81 -1.04
C GLU A 33 0.31 -7.76 -1.97
N LEU A 34 1.51 -7.39 -2.41
CA LEU A 34 2.38 -8.23 -3.24
C LEU A 34 3.19 -9.22 -2.40
N ALA A 35 3.37 -8.94 -1.12
CA ALA A 35 4.15 -9.79 -0.23
C ALA A 35 3.53 -11.19 -0.10
N ASP A 36 4.39 -12.21 -0.12
CA ASP A 36 4.01 -13.57 0.22
C ASP A 36 3.79 -13.74 1.74
N GLU A 37 3.45 -14.95 2.18
CA GLU A 37 3.24 -15.28 3.60
C GLU A 37 4.49 -15.05 4.47
N LYS A 38 5.68 -14.95 3.86
CA LYS A 38 6.95 -14.68 4.52
C LYS A 38 7.33 -13.19 4.48
N GLY A 39 6.49 -12.34 3.90
CA GLY A 39 6.76 -10.91 3.75
C GLY A 39 7.71 -10.58 2.59
N GLN A 40 7.96 -11.50 1.66
CA GLN A 40 8.84 -11.28 0.52
C GLN A 40 8.06 -10.77 -0.68
N VAL A 41 8.59 -9.73 -1.32
CA VAL A 41 8.05 -9.19 -2.56
C VAL A 41 8.96 -9.60 -3.71
N GLN A 42 8.44 -10.36 -4.68
CA GLN A 42 9.15 -10.73 -5.90
C GLN A 42 8.64 -9.87 -7.06
N THR A 43 9.23 -8.69 -7.23
CA THR A 43 8.91 -7.74 -8.31
C THR A 43 10.16 -6.96 -8.69
N SER A 44 10.25 -6.49 -9.92
CA SER A 44 11.25 -5.49 -10.32
C SER A 44 10.80 -4.07 -9.96
N GLU A 45 11.74 -3.12 -9.89
CA GLU A 45 11.43 -1.69 -9.70
C GLU A 45 10.50 -1.15 -10.79
N LYS A 46 10.68 -1.59 -12.03
CA LYS A 46 9.84 -1.20 -13.16
C LYS A 46 8.40 -1.69 -12.97
N GLU A 47 8.22 -2.97 -12.67
CA GLU A 47 6.89 -3.53 -12.41
C GLU A 47 6.23 -2.87 -11.21
N LEU A 48 6.99 -2.54 -10.16
CA LEU A 48 6.48 -1.81 -9.02
C LEU A 48 5.97 -0.42 -9.41
N ALA A 49 6.73 0.32 -10.24
CA ALA A 49 6.30 1.62 -10.73
C ALA A 49 5.03 1.53 -11.60
N ASP A 50 4.97 0.54 -12.49
CA ASP A 50 3.80 0.30 -13.34
C ASP A 50 2.56 -0.05 -12.50
N LEU A 51 2.73 -0.87 -11.46
CA LEU A 51 1.65 -1.24 -10.54
C LEU A 51 1.18 -0.06 -9.67
N ILE A 52 2.10 0.80 -9.21
CA ILE A 52 1.74 2.02 -8.48
C ILE A 52 0.90 2.93 -9.37
N ALA A 53 1.35 3.18 -10.60
CA ALA A 53 0.63 4.04 -11.54
C ALA A 53 -0.73 3.46 -11.93
N ALA A 54 -0.83 2.13 -12.09
CA ALA A 54 -2.09 1.47 -12.42
C ALA A 54 -3.08 1.43 -11.24
N ARG A 55 -2.58 1.34 -10.00
CA ARG A 55 -3.40 1.17 -8.81
C ARG A 55 -3.82 2.49 -8.16
N PHE A 56 -2.96 3.50 -8.19
CA PHE A 56 -3.14 4.76 -7.48
C PHE A 56 -3.10 5.93 -8.46
N ASP A 57 -4.23 6.16 -9.14
CA ASP A 57 -4.40 7.28 -10.09
C ASP A 57 -4.27 8.65 -9.38
N ASP A 58 -4.80 8.76 -8.15
CA ASP A 58 -4.53 9.88 -7.25
C ASP A 58 -3.71 9.41 -6.03
N PRO A 59 -2.41 9.76 -5.93
CA PRO A 59 -1.58 9.38 -4.80
C PRO A 59 -2.03 10.01 -3.47
N ARG A 60 -2.88 11.04 -3.50
CA ARG A 60 -3.45 11.70 -2.31
C ARG A 60 -4.83 11.18 -1.93
N ALA A 61 -5.39 10.25 -2.69
CA ALA A 61 -6.61 9.57 -2.29
C ALA A 61 -6.28 8.51 -1.23
N TYR A 62 -7.05 8.50 -0.14
CA TYR A 62 -6.89 7.54 0.95
C TYR A 62 -7.45 6.17 0.54
N GLN A 63 -6.68 5.10 0.76
CA GLN A 63 -6.92 3.81 0.10
C GLN A 63 -7.43 2.70 1.03
N LEU A 64 -7.46 2.91 2.34
CA LEU A 64 -7.93 1.89 3.29
C LEU A 64 -9.45 1.96 3.51
N PRO A 65 -10.18 0.84 3.36
CA PRO A 65 -11.63 0.83 3.60
C PRO A 65 -11.95 1.11 5.07
N GLY A 66 -12.84 2.09 5.29
CA GLY A 66 -13.32 2.50 6.60
C GLY A 66 -12.33 3.29 7.46
N GLY A 67 -11.17 3.68 6.91
CA GLY A 67 -10.23 4.57 7.61
C GLY A 67 -10.54 6.05 7.38
N ARG A 68 -9.92 6.93 8.15
CA ARG A 68 -10.00 8.39 7.94
C ARG A 68 -8.70 8.90 7.31
N PRO A 69 -8.75 9.74 6.27
CA PRO A 69 -7.60 10.47 5.75
C PRO A 69 -6.91 11.33 6.82
#